data_AF-A0A8J4WCX0-F1
#
_entry.id   AF-A0A8J4WCX0-F1
#
_cell.length_a   1.000
_cell.length_b   1.000
_cell.length_c   1.000
_cell.angle_alpha   90.00
_cell.angle_beta   90.00
_cell.angle_gamma   90.00
#
_symmetry.space_group_name_H-M   'P 1'
#
loop_
_entity.id
_entity.type
_entity.pdbx_description
1 polymer ?
#
loop_
_entity_poly.entity_id
_entity_poly.type
_entity_poly.pdbx_seq_one_letter_code
_entity_poly.pdbx_strand_id
1 'polypeptide(L)'
;MAENVLIRTRKFMSNRLLFRKQMVVDILHPRRCVLSLKEIRERLAKTYKTSPDMVFAFGFRTKFGGGKSTGFALVYDSLDHAKKFEPRYRLVRNGLMTAPTKGRKLRKERKNKAKKVRGTKPKKKKTES
;
A
#
# COMPACT_ATOMS: atom_id res chain seq x y z
N MET A 1 -4.91 -31.03 4.91
CA MET A 1 -5.77 -30.43 5.95
C MET A 1 -6.59 -29.34 5.31
N ALA A 2 -7.92 -29.45 5.31
CA ALA A 2 -8.77 -28.43 4.70
C ALA A 2 -8.57 -27.07 5.40
N GLU A 3 -8.16 -26.05 4.64
CA GLU A 3 -8.03 -24.68 5.14
C GLU A 3 -9.42 -24.12 5.42
N ASN A 4 -9.93 -24.31 6.64
CA ASN A 4 -11.20 -23.75 7.05
C ASN A 4 -11.04 -22.25 7.38
N VAL A 5 -10.78 -21.46 6.35
CA VAL A 5 -10.56 -20.01 6.42
C VAL A 5 -11.66 -19.32 5.64
N LEU A 6 -12.50 -18.59 6.37
CA LEU A 6 -13.65 -17.89 5.81
C LEU A 6 -13.37 -16.38 5.77
N ILE A 7 -13.54 -15.79 4.59
CA ILE A 7 -13.49 -14.33 4.42
C ILE A 7 -14.92 -13.81 4.28
N ARG A 8 -15.29 -12.88 5.16
CA ARG A 8 -16.56 -12.16 5.10
C ARG A 8 -16.31 -10.69 4.85
N THR A 9 -17.07 -10.09 3.96
CA THR A 9 -17.01 -8.65 3.70
C THR A 9 -18.21 -7.97 4.35
N ARG A 10 -17.98 -6.79 4.95
CA ARG A 10 -19.00 -5.96 5.60
C ARG A 10 -18.82 -4.52 5.14
N LYS A 11 -19.88 -3.72 5.27
CA LYS A 11 -19.89 -2.29 4.87
C LYS A 11 -19.32 -2.11 3.45
N PHE A 12 -19.77 -2.97 2.53
CA PHE A 12 -19.36 -2.90 1.13
C PHE A 12 -19.96 -1.63 0.50
N MET A 13 -19.12 -0.87 -0.17
CA MET A 13 -19.51 0.36 -0.86
C MET A 13 -18.82 0.40 -2.22
N SER A 14 -19.59 0.65 -3.26
CA SER A 14 -19.03 0.88 -4.59
C SER A 14 -18.83 2.37 -4.81
N ASN A 15 -17.59 2.84 -4.79
CA ASN A 15 -17.24 4.25 -4.94
C ASN A 15 -16.76 4.55 -6.37
N ARG A 16 -17.64 5.15 -7.17
CA ARG A 16 -17.40 5.42 -8.59
C ARG A 16 -16.49 6.63 -8.79
N LEU A 17 -16.47 7.57 -7.85
CA LEU A 17 -15.61 8.76 -7.88
C LEU A 17 -14.12 8.40 -7.86
N LEU A 18 -13.79 7.26 -7.23
CA LEU A 18 -12.41 6.75 -7.11
C LEU A 18 -12.19 5.43 -7.87
N PHE A 19 -13.15 5.02 -8.72
CA PHE A 19 -13.07 3.80 -9.53
C PHE A 19 -12.70 2.56 -8.71
N ARG A 20 -13.31 2.40 -7.53
CA ARG A 20 -13.00 1.31 -6.60
C ARG A 20 -14.17 0.87 -5.75
N LYS A 21 -14.16 -0.39 -5.37
CA LYS A 21 -15.01 -0.98 -4.32
C LYS A 21 -14.25 -0.93 -3.00
N GLN A 22 -14.93 -0.53 -1.94
CA GLN A 22 -14.37 -0.40 -0.60
C GLN A 22 -15.15 -1.29 0.36
N MET A 23 -14.44 -1.99 1.23
CA MET A 23 -15.08 -2.91 2.16
C MET A 23 -14.23 -3.12 3.42
N VAL A 24 -14.92 -3.47 4.50
CA VAL A 24 -14.29 -4.04 5.70
C VAL A 24 -14.23 -5.56 5.51
N VAL A 25 -13.07 -6.14 5.77
CA VAL A 25 -12.82 -7.58 5.61
C VAL A 25 -12.65 -8.21 6.98
N ASP A 26 -13.55 -9.11 7.31
CA ASP A 26 -13.46 -10.00 8.47
C ASP A 26 -12.91 -11.35 8.01
N ILE A 27 -11.81 -11.78 8.61
CA ILE A 27 -11.18 -13.08 8.34
C ILE A 27 -11.39 -13.96 9.57
N LEU A 28 -11.98 -15.13 9.34
CA LEU A 28 -12.13 -16.19 10.33
C LEU A 28 -11.12 -17.29 9.99
N HIS A 29 -10.19 -17.53 10.92
CA HIS A 29 -9.09 -18.49 10.78
C HIS A 29 -8.94 -19.34 12.07
N PRO A 30 -9.98 -20.11 12.45
CA PRO A 30 -9.93 -20.91 13.68
C PRO A 30 -8.72 -21.87 13.67
N ARG A 31 -8.00 -21.93 14.79
CA ARG A 31 -6.83 -22.82 15.00
C ARG A 31 -5.66 -22.60 14.02
N ARG A 32 -5.65 -21.48 13.29
CA ARG A 32 -4.55 -21.08 12.40
C ARG A 32 -4.02 -19.71 12.80
N CYS A 33 -2.76 -19.46 12.48
CA CYS A 33 -2.19 -18.13 12.48
C CYS A 33 -2.87 -17.21 11.44
N VAL A 34 -2.59 -15.91 11.58
CA VAL A 34 -3.10 -14.88 10.66
C VAL A 34 -2.61 -15.15 9.24
N LEU A 35 -3.51 -15.02 8.26
CA LEU A 35 -3.17 -15.14 6.84
C LEU A 35 -2.15 -14.08 6.42
N SER A 36 -1.31 -14.43 5.45
CA SER A 36 -0.46 -13.45 4.79
C SER A 36 -1.31 -12.47 3.95
N LEU A 37 -0.81 -11.24 3.79
CA LEU A 37 -1.48 -10.24 2.95
C LEU A 37 -1.63 -10.71 1.49
N LYS A 38 -0.69 -11.52 1.00
CA LYS A 38 -0.73 -12.10 -0.35
C LYS A 38 -1.89 -13.09 -0.49
N GLU A 39 -2.04 -14.01 0.46
CA GLU A 39 -3.17 -14.96 0.48
C GLU A 39 -4.53 -14.26 0.55
N ILE A 40 -4.64 -13.20 1.37
CA ILE A 40 -5.86 -12.41 1.48
C ILE A 40 -6.20 -11.76 0.14
N ARG A 41 -5.21 -11.18 -0.55
CA ARG A 41 -5.39 -10.57 -1.88
C ARG A 41 -5.85 -11.61 -2.90
N GLU A 42 -5.23 -12.78 -2.94
CA GLU A 42 -5.59 -13.84 -3.87
C GLU A 42 -7.01 -14.36 -3.65
N ARG A 43 -7.43 -14.54 -2.39
CA ARG A 43 -8.81 -14.98 -2.07
C ARG A 43 -9.84 -13.92 -2.44
N LEU A 44 -9.59 -12.65 -2.11
CA LEU A 44 -10.48 -11.54 -2.50
C LEU A 44 -10.56 -11.38 -4.02
N ALA A 45 -9.44 -11.53 -4.71
CA ALA A 45 -9.36 -11.50 -6.17
C ALA A 45 -10.24 -12.60 -6.80
N LYS A 46 -10.19 -13.83 -6.26
CA LYS A 46 -11.07 -14.93 -6.67
C LYS A 46 -12.55 -14.62 -6.43
N THR A 47 -12.91 -14.10 -5.24
CA THR A 47 -14.30 -13.76 -4.91
C THR A 47 -14.87 -12.69 -5.84
N TYR A 48 -14.09 -11.65 -6.14
CA TYR A 48 -14.55 -10.51 -6.96
C TYR A 48 -14.20 -10.62 -8.45
N LYS A 49 -13.63 -11.75 -8.88
CA LYS A 49 -13.23 -12.02 -10.27
C LYS A 49 -12.30 -10.93 -10.84
N THR A 50 -11.32 -10.51 -10.05
CA THR A 50 -10.32 -9.50 -10.44
C THR A 50 -8.91 -10.08 -10.35
N SER A 51 -7.91 -9.39 -10.89
CA SER A 51 -6.51 -9.74 -10.63
C SER A 51 -6.09 -9.33 -9.20
N PRO A 52 -5.15 -10.04 -8.56
CA PRO A 52 -4.66 -9.70 -7.22
C PRO A 52 -3.94 -8.34 -7.17
N ASP A 53 -3.46 -7.84 -8.30
CA ASP A 53 -2.77 -6.55 -8.41
C ASP A 53 -3.70 -5.35 -8.25
N MET A 54 -4.99 -5.53 -8.56
CA MET A 54 -6.02 -4.52 -8.36
C MET A 54 -6.59 -4.50 -6.93
N VAL A 55 -6.18 -5.46 -6.08
CA VAL A 55 -6.65 -5.61 -4.70
C VAL A 55 -5.62 -5.10 -3.71
N PHE A 56 -6.00 -4.09 -2.92
CA PHE A 56 -5.20 -3.51 -1.85
C PHE A 56 -5.82 -3.84 -0.50
N ALA A 57 -5.21 -4.82 0.18
CA ALA A 57 -5.55 -5.25 1.53
C ALA A 57 -4.65 -4.51 2.54
N PHE A 58 -5.21 -3.86 3.57
CA PHE A 58 -4.43 -3.15 4.59
C PHE A 58 -5.13 -3.08 5.96
N GLY A 59 -4.36 -2.70 6.98
CA GLY A 59 -4.90 -2.38 8.30
C GLY A 59 -5.47 -3.58 9.06
N PHE A 60 -4.97 -4.79 8.79
CA PHE A 60 -5.41 -5.99 9.50
C PHE A 60 -4.95 -5.97 10.96
N ARG A 61 -5.90 -6.15 11.86
CA ARG A 61 -5.68 -6.33 13.30
C ARG A 61 -6.37 -7.61 13.74
N THR A 62 -5.67 -8.43 14.50
CA THR A 62 -6.20 -9.68 15.07
C THR A 62 -6.84 -9.37 16.41
N LYS A 63 -8.00 -9.95 16.67
CA LYS A 63 -8.65 -9.84 17.99
C LYS A 63 -7.86 -10.63 19.03
N PHE A 64 -7.96 -10.18 20.28
CA PHE A 64 -7.44 -10.94 21.42
C PHE A 64 -8.08 -12.35 21.45
N GLY A 65 -7.28 -13.36 21.79
CA GLY A 65 -7.69 -14.77 21.68
C GLY A 65 -7.58 -15.39 20.28
N GLY A 66 -7.22 -14.62 19.25
CA GLY A 66 -6.99 -15.14 17.90
C GLY A 66 -8.28 -15.52 17.15
N GLY A 67 -8.14 -16.31 16.07
CA GLY A 67 -9.24 -16.86 15.29
C GLY A 67 -10.06 -15.88 14.43
N LYS A 68 -10.02 -14.58 14.75
CA LYS A 68 -10.64 -13.52 13.96
C LYS A 68 -9.70 -12.33 13.76
N SER A 69 -9.55 -11.90 12.52
CA SER A 69 -8.86 -10.64 12.16
C SER A 69 -9.79 -9.74 11.36
N THR A 70 -9.66 -8.44 11.54
CA THR A 70 -10.41 -7.43 10.80
C THR A 70 -9.47 -6.48 10.10
N GLY A 71 -9.73 -6.16 8.85
CA GLY A 71 -8.97 -5.19 8.08
C GLY A 71 -9.82 -4.51 7.01
N PHE A 72 -9.16 -3.85 6.08
CA PHE A 72 -9.80 -3.14 4.99
C PHE A 72 -9.29 -3.67 3.66
N ALA A 73 -10.16 -3.65 2.66
CA ALA A 73 -9.78 -3.93 1.28
C ALA A 73 -10.35 -2.89 0.33
N LEU A 74 -9.53 -2.53 -0.65
CA LEU A 74 -9.89 -1.70 -1.78
C LEU A 74 -9.66 -2.52 -3.04
N VAL A 75 -10.68 -2.62 -3.89
CA VAL A 75 -10.61 -3.32 -5.18
C VAL A 75 -10.84 -2.29 -6.27
N TYR A 76 -9.80 -1.98 -7.03
CA TYR A 76 -9.87 -1.05 -8.15
C TYR A 76 -10.38 -1.74 -9.41
N ASP A 77 -10.99 -0.95 -10.30
CA ASP A 77 -11.42 -1.46 -11.61
C ASP A 77 -10.24 -1.57 -12.60
N SER A 78 -9.21 -0.70 -12.47
CA SER A 78 -7.97 -0.75 -13.26
C SER A 78 -6.74 -0.40 -12.41
N LEU A 79 -5.58 -0.91 -12.82
CA LEU A 79 -4.29 -0.67 -12.18
C LEU A 79 -3.83 0.79 -12.34
N ASP A 80 -4.27 1.49 -13.39
CA ASP A 80 -3.95 2.90 -13.60
C ASP A 80 -4.67 3.80 -12.60
N HIS A 81 -5.94 3.48 -12.30
CA HIS A 81 -6.69 4.15 -11.23
C HIS A 81 -6.06 3.88 -9.86
N ALA A 82 -5.58 2.65 -9.61
CA ALA A 82 -4.86 2.34 -8.38
C ALA A 82 -3.60 3.20 -8.23
N LYS A 83 -2.78 3.33 -9.27
CA LYS A 83 -1.57 4.19 -9.24
C LYS A 83 -1.89 5.67 -9.03
N LYS A 84 -3.02 6.14 -9.55
CA LYS A 84 -3.46 7.54 -9.43
C LYS A 84 -3.99 7.88 -8.03
N PHE A 85 -4.77 6.99 -7.43
CA PHE A 85 -5.53 7.31 -6.21
C PHE A 85 -4.99 6.66 -4.93
N GLU A 86 -4.20 5.58 -5.00
CA GLU A 86 -3.61 5.02 -3.77
C GLU A 86 -2.48 5.90 -3.22
N PRO A 87 -2.36 6.02 -1.88
CA PRO A 87 -1.19 6.61 -1.27
C PRO A 87 0.09 5.87 -1.68
N ARG A 88 1.13 6.64 -2.00
CA ARG A 88 2.42 6.14 -2.49
C ARG A 88 3.02 5.02 -1.63
N TYR A 89 2.89 5.09 -0.31
CA TYR A 89 3.46 4.07 0.59
C TYR A 89 2.86 2.68 0.38
N ARG A 90 1.59 2.57 -0.05
CA ARG A 90 0.95 1.29 -0.34
C ARG A 90 1.41 0.74 -1.69
N LEU A 91 1.56 1.62 -2.68
CA LEU A 91 2.12 1.26 -3.98
C LEU A 91 3.53 0.70 -3.85
N VAL A 92 4.36 1.33 -3.01
CA VAL A 92 5.72 0.84 -2.69
C VAL A 92 5.69 -0.53 -2.01
N ARG A 93 4.81 -0.73 -1.02
CA ARG A 93 4.68 -2.04 -0.33
C ARG A 93 4.22 -3.16 -1.27
N ASN A 94 3.43 -2.83 -2.28
CA ASN A 94 2.96 -3.79 -3.28
C ASN A 94 3.94 -3.93 -4.47
N GLY A 95 5.10 -3.27 -4.45
CA GLY A 95 6.10 -3.35 -5.52
C GLY A 95 5.76 -2.56 -6.80
N LEU A 96 4.71 -1.75 -6.80
CA LEU A 96 4.26 -0.99 -7.97
C LEU A 96 4.98 0.35 -8.16
N MET A 97 5.76 0.78 -7.17
CA MET A 97 6.52 2.03 -7.19
C MET A 97 7.77 1.92 -6.32
N THR A 98 8.84 2.63 -6.67
CA THR A 98 10.08 2.66 -5.87
C THR A 98 10.01 3.73 -4.77
N ALA A 99 10.60 3.40 -3.62
CA ALA A 99 10.70 4.35 -2.51
C ALA A 99 11.69 5.49 -2.85
N PRO A 100 11.44 6.73 -2.42
CA PRO A 100 12.42 7.79 -2.55
C PRO A 100 13.67 7.49 -1.71
N THR A 101 14.83 7.48 -2.34
CA THR A 101 16.10 7.05 -1.74
C THR A 101 16.74 8.08 -0.81
N LYS A 102 16.43 9.37 -0.95
CA LYS A 102 17.12 10.45 -0.22
C LYS A 102 16.38 10.86 1.05
N GLY A 103 17.03 10.65 2.20
CA GLY A 103 16.53 11.05 3.51
C GLY A 103 16.37 12.57 3.70
N ARG A 104 15.59 12.95 4.72
CA ARG A 104 15.26 14.35 5.03
C ARG A 104 16.49 15.23 5.25
N LYS A 105 17.52 14.71 5.94
CA LYS A 105 18.78 15.42 6.25
C LYS A 105 19.50 15.85 4.98
N LEU A 106 19.82 14.90 4.10
CA LEU A 106 20.50 15.16 2.81
C LEU A 106 19.73 16.15 1.93
N ARG A 107 18.39 16.06 1.91
CA ARG A 107 17.56 17.01 1.14
C ARG A 107 17.65 18.44 1.70
N LYS A 108 17.65 18.59 3.03
CA LYS A 108 17.81 19.89 3.69
C LYS A 108 19.21 20.47 3.47
N GLU A 109 20.25 19.66 3.60
CA GLU A 109 21.63 20.09 3.34
C GLU A 109 21.82 20.54 1.89
N ARG A 110 21.28 19.79 0.91
CA ARG A 110 21.31 20.20 -0.50
C ARG A 110 20.57 21.52 -0.71
N LYS A 111 19.39 21.70 -0.11
CA LYS A 111 18.60 22.94 -0.19
C LYS A 111 19.38 24.13 0.39
N ASN A 112 19.98 23.97 1.57
CA ASN A 112 20.73 25.02 2.25
C ASN A 112 22.02 25.38 1.49
N LYS A 113 22.71 24.39 0.89
CA LYS A 113 23.86 24.63 0.00
C LYS A 113 23.47 25.37 -1.28
N ALA A 114 22.34 25.01 -1.89
CA ALA A 114 21.85 25.66 -3.11
C ALA A 114 21.44 27.13 -2.88
N LYS A 115 20.82 27.43 -1.73
CA LYS A 115 20.44 28.80 -1.35
C LYS A 115 21.61 29.79 -1.25
N LYS A 116 22.85 29.30 -1.06
CA LYS A 116 24.05 30.15 -0.96
C LYS A 116 24.55 30.68 -2.31
N VAL A 117 23.99 30.20 -3.43
CA VAL A 117 24.38 30.59 -4.79
C VAL A 117 23.24 31.38 -5.43
N ARG A 118 23.57 32.52 -6.05
CA ARG A 118 22.62 33.36 -6.81
C ARG A 118 22.81 33.13 -8.32
N GLY A 119 21.71 32.88 -9.03
CA GLY A 119 21.71 32.60 -10.47
C GLY A 119 22.31 31.23 -10.83
N THR A 120 22.65 31.04 -12.09
CA THR A 120 23.29 29.82 -12.63
C THR A 120 24.81 29.77 -12.38
N LYS A 121 25.34 30.62 -11.49
CA LYS A 121 26.78 30.68 -11.21
C LYS A 121 27.30 29.28 -10.89
N PRO A 122 28.33 28.77 -11.61
CA PRO A 122 28.88 27.45 -11.35
C PRO A 122 29.39 27.40 -9.90
N LYS A 123 29.19 26.26 -9.22
CA LYS A 123 29.83 26.02 -7.93
C LYS A 123 31.34 26.23 -8.13
N LYS A 124 31.94 27.22 -7.44
CA LYS A 124 33.40 27.34 -7.37
C LYS A 124 33.96 25.97 -6.95
N LYS A 125 34.66 25.29 -7.86
CA LYS A 125 35.50 24.14 -7.51
C LYS A 125 36.52 24.69 -6.52
N LYS A 126 36.65 24.09 -5.33
CA LYS A 126 37.80 24.37 -4.49
C LYS A 126 39.01 23.84 -5.28
N THR A 127 39.83 24.72 -5.79
CA THR A 127 41.19 24.39 -6.24
C THR A 127 41.96 24.06 -4.97
N GLU A 128 42.38 22.81 -4.83
CA GLU A 128 43.36 22.39 -3.84
C GLU A 128 44.70 22.99 -4.27
N SER A 129 45.32 23.73 -3.35
CA SER A 129 46.67 24.30 -3.42
C SER A 129 47.47 23.73 -2.27
#